data_AF-A0A953YJR9-F1
#
_entry.id   AF-A0A953YJR9-F1
#
_cell.length_a   1.000
_cell.length_b   1.000
_cell.length_c   1.000
_cell.angle_alpha   90.00
_cell.angle_beta   90.00
_cell.angle_gamma   90.00
#
_symmetry.space_group_name_H-M   'P 1'
#
loop_
_entity.id
_entity.type
_entity.pdbx_description
1 polymer ?
#
loop_
_entity_poly.entity_id
_entity_poly.type
_entity_poly.pdbx_seq_one_letter_code
_entity_poly.pdbx_strand_id
1 'polypeptide(L)'
;ATTLVAAHPNWRVITSLAGRTREPAPLAGETRIGGFGGQEGLAEYLRSERVTKLVDATHPFAKRISENARLAAGRAGIPLETVTRPPWQKQPSDNWVEVASLEKARDALPIGARVLLALGSQHIAVFASRGDVHFVVRMVDLPDSPLSLPDHQLLLGKPGTAEQEKALLTAHAITHIVCRNSGGTAS
;
A
#
# COMPACT_ATOMS: atom_id res chain seq x y z
N ALA A 1 -2.14 -1.13 -15.65
CA ALA A 1 -2.06 -0.11 -16.72
C ALA A 1 -1.48 -0.70 -18.00
N THR A 2 -0.22 -1.19 -18.00
CA THR A 2 0.48 -1.72 -19.18
C THR A 2 -0.32 -2.74 -19.98
N THR A 3 -0.84 -3.80 -19.33
CA THR A 3 -1.66 -4.82 -20.02
C THR A 3 -2.94 -4.23 -20.62
N LEU A 4 -3.58 -3.28 -19.95
CA LEU A 4 -4.84 -2.69 -20.40
C LEU A 4 -4.62 -1.76 -21.61
N VAL A 5 -3.52 -0.99 -21.61
CA VAL A 5 -3.10 -0.19 -22.76
C VAL A 5 -2.70 -1.08 -23.94
N ALA A 6 -1.94 -2.14 -23.69
CA ALA A 6 -1.50 -3.07 -24.74
C ALA A 6 -2.67 -3.85 -25.37
N ALA A 7 -3.64 -4.29 -24.56
CA ALA A 7 -4.81 -5.02 -25.04
C ALA A 7 -5.85 -4.13 -25.74
N HIS A 8 -5.85 -2.83 -25.46
CA HIS A 8 -6.83 -1.88 -26.00
C HIS A 8 -6.14 -0.61 -26.52
N PRO A 9 -5.44 -0.67 -27.67
CA PRO A 9 -4.65 0.45 -28.19
C PRO A 9 -5.46 1.69 -28.56
N ASN A 10 -6.77 1.53 -28.78
CA ASN A 10 -7.69 2.63 -29.10
C ASN A 10 -8.31 3.28 -27.85
N TRP A 11 -7.98 2.81 -26.64
CA TRP A 11 -8.50 3.39 -25.40
C TRP A 11 -7.57 4.49 -24.90
N ARG A 12 -8.17 5.61 -24.49
CA ARG A 12 -7.48 6.60 -23.64
C ARG A 12 -7.49 6.07 -22.21
N VAL A 13 -6.31 5.71 -21.69
CA VAL A 13 -6.14 5.17 -20.33
C VAL A 13 -5.43 6.20 -19.47
N ILE A 14 -6.09 6.61 -18.39
CA ILE A 14 -5.51 7.53 -17.40
C ILE A 14 -5.31 6.76 -16.08
N THR A 15 -4.05 6.64 -15.65
CA THR A 15 -3.73 6.07 -14.34
C THR A 15 -3.64 7.19 -13.30
N SER A 16 -4.31 7.00 -12.16
CA SER A 16 -4.36 7.98 -11.09
C SER A 16 -3.56 7.54 -9.88
N LEU A 17 -2.53 8.32 -9.52
CA LEU A 17 -1.69 8.08 -8.36
C LEU A 17 -1.97 9.08 -7.25
N ALA A 18 -1.92 8.62 -6.00
CA ALA A 18 -2.16 9.48 -4.84
C ALA A 18 -1.01 10.49 -4.55
N GLY A 19 0.14 10.35 -5.21
CA GLY A 19 1.34 11.18 -4.93
C GLY A 19 2.04 10.82 -3.63
N ARG A 20 1.95 9.55 -3.19
CA ARG A 20 2.59 9.06 -1.96
C ARG A 20 4.06 8.69 -2.14
N THR A 21 4.53 8.65 -3.39
CA THR A 21 5.93 8.44 -3.75
C THR A 21 6.36 9.65 -4.57
N ARG A 22 7.55 10.19 -4.28
CA ARG A 22 8.07 11.39 -4.95
C ARG A 22 8.21 11.17 -6.45
N GLU A 23 8.78 10.03 -6.82
CA GLU A 23 8.99 9.63 -8.22
C GLU A 23 8.36 8.25 -8.48
N PRO A 24 7.07 8.18 -8.84
CA PRO A 24 6.46 6.91 -9.22
C PRO A 24 7.09 6.39 -10.52
N ALA A 25 7.15 5.06 -10.66
CA ALA A 25 7.65 4.45 -11.89
C ALA A 25 6.77 4.85 -13.09
N PRO A 26 7.34 4.99 -14.30
CA PRO A 26 6.55 5.28 -15.49
C PRO A 26 5.49 4.22 -15.71
N LEU A 27 4.27 4.66 -16.01
CA LEU A 27 3.14 3.80 -16.34
C LEU A 27 2.71 4.06 -17.78
N ALA A 28 2.29 3.02 -18.49
CA ALA A 28 1.76 3.17 -19.84
C ALA A 28 0.46 3.99 -19.82
N GLY A 29 0.30 4.84 -20.84
CA GLY A 29 -0.84 5.76 -20.96
C GLY A 29 -0.60 7.10 -20.25
N GLU A 30 -1.69 7.83 -20.03
CA GLU A 30 -1.65 9.09 -19.30
C GLU A 30 -1.59 8.84 -17.79
N THR A 31 -0.94 9.73 -17.05
CA THR A 31 -0.85 9.64 -15.58
C THR A 31 -1.24 10.96 -14.94
N ARG A 32 -2.10 10.92 -13.92
CA ARG A 32 -2.36 12.05 -13.02
C ARG A 32 -1.86 11.73 -11.62
N ILE A 33 -1.40 12.76 -10.91
CA ILE A 33 -0.91 12.64 -9.54
C ILE A 33 -1.67 13.63 -8.65
N GLY A 34 -2.17 13.15 -7.51
CA GLY A 34 -2.84 13.97 -6.49
C GLY A 34 -4.25 13.51 -6.17
N GLY A 35 -4.78 14.04 -5.08
CA GLY A 35 -6.15 13.77 -4.63
C GLY A 35 -7.21 14.30 -5.59
N PHE A 36 -8.44 13.82 -5.43
CA PHE A 36 -9.60 14.30 -6.18
C PHE A 36 -10.47 15.30 -5.40
N GLY A 37 -10.14 15.59 -4.14
CA GLY A 37 -11.00 16.41 -3.28
C GLY A 37 -12.26 15.67 -2.75
N GLY A 38 -12.17 14.35 -2.57
CA GLY A 38 -13.29 13.53 -2.09
C GLY A 38 -14.07 12.88 -3.24
N GLN A 39 -15.27 12.37 -2.93
CA GLN A 39 -16.15 11.72 -3.91
C GLN A 39 -16.76 12.72 -4.91
N GLU A 40 -17.05 13.95 -4.47
CA GLU A 40 -17.63 14.99 -5.33
C GLU A 40 -16.64 15.42 -6.40
N GLY A 41 -15.41 15.76 -6.00
CA GLY A 41 -14.38 16.16 -6.95
C GLY A 41 -13.90 15.00 -7.84
N LEU A 42 -14.00 13.74 -7.38
CA LEU A 42 -13.82 12.59 -8.27
C LEU A 42 -14.94 12.50 -9.31
N ALA A 43 -16.20 12.71 -8.92
CA ALA A 43 -17.31 12.70 -9.87
C ALA A 43 -17.20 13.84 -10.91
N GLU A 44 -16.79 15.04 -10.47
CA GLU A 44 -16.48 16.18 -11.34
C GLU A 44 -15.42 15.78 -12.39
N TYR A 45 -14.31 15.22 -11.91
CA TYR A 45 -13.20 14.77 -12.76
C TYR A 45 -13.64 13.72 -13.79
N LEU A 46 -14.43 12.73 -13.38
CA LEU A 46 -14.94 11.70 -14.28
C LEU A 46 -15.77 12.30 -15.42
N ARG A 47 -16.58 13.34 -15.14
CA ARG A 47 -17.37 14.04 -16.15
C ARG A 47 -16.51 14.93 -17.05
N SER A 48 -15.60 15.71 -16.48
CA SER A 48 -14.76 16.64 -17.24
C SER A 48 -13.85 15.90 -18.23
N GLU A 49 -13.28 14.77 -17.81
CA GLU A 49 -12.44 13.92 -18.65
C GLU A 49 -13.23 12.96 -19.55
N ARG A 50 -14.58 12.98 -19.47
CA ARG A 50 -15.48 12.08 -20.20
C ARG A 50 -15.12 10.61 -20.00
N VAL A 51 -14.78 10.23 -18.78
CA VAL A 51 -14.45 8.85 -18.43
C VAL A 51 -15.69 7.99 -18.60
N THR A 52 -15.56 6.89 -19.36
CA THR A 52 -16.67 5.97 -19.63
C THR A 52 -16.67 4.75 -18.72
N LYS A 53 -15.56 4.47 -18.05
CA LYS A 53 -15.39 3.33 -17.14
C LYS A 53 -14.34 3.64 -16.07
N LEU A 54 -14.65 3.36 -14.82
CA LEU A 54 -13.70 3.49 -13.71
C LEU A 54 -13.22 2.10 -13.26
N VAL A 55 -11.93 1.95 -13.05
CA VAL A 55 -11.33 0.75 -12.47
C VAL A 55 -10.66 1.13 -11.14
N ASP A 56 -11.19 0.62 -10.03
CA ASP A 56 -10.53 0.71 -8.73
C ASP A 56 -9.56 -0.47 -8.58
N ALA A 57 -8.28 -0.19 -8.82
CA ALA A 57 -7.16 -1.10 -8.58
C ALA A 57 -6.28 -0.59 -7.42
N THR A 58 -6.87 0.12 -6.46
CA THR A 58 -6.13 0.63 -5.30
C THR A 58 -5.83 -0.49 -4.29
N HIS A 59 -4.91 -0.22 -3.36
CA HIS A 59 -4.52 -1.20 -2.34
C HIS A 59 -5.73 -1.63 -1.49
N PRO A 60 -5.90 -2.92 -1.11
CA PRO A 60 -7.09 -3.38 -0.37
C PRO A 60 -7.38 -2.66 0.96
N PHE A 61 -6.34 -2.08 1.57
CA PHE A 61 -6.47 -1.25 2.78
C PHE A 61 -6.75 0.24 2.52
N ALA A 62 -6.89 0.66 1.26
CA ALA A 62 -7.20 2.04 0.86
C ALA A 62 -8.72 2.30 0.84
N LYS A 63 -9.44 1.83 1.87
CA LYS A 63 -10.92 1.80 1.93
C LYS A 63 -11.58 3.14 1.56
N ARG A 64 -10.99 4.27 1.96
CA ARG A 64 -11.53 5.60 1.69
C ARG A 64 -11.61 5.93 0.19
N ILE A 65 -10.57 5.64 -0.58
CA ILE A 65 -10.60 5.94 -2.02
C ILE A 65 -11.52 4.98 -2.77
N SER A 66 -11.60 3.71 -2.35
CA SER A 66 -12.56 2.75 -2.91
C SER A 66 -14.01 3.19 -2.68
N GLU A 67 -14.34 3.65 -1.48
CA GLU A 67 -15.69 4.17 -1.19
C GLU A 67 -15.99 5.45 -1.99
N ASN A 68 -15.01 6.36 -2.08
CA ASN A 68 -15.15 7.54 -2.93
C ASN A 68 -15.36 7.17 -4.41
N ALA A 69 -14.66 6.15 -4.92
CA ALA A 69 -14.80 5.65 -6.29
C ALA A 69 -16.20 5.09 -6.55
N ARG A 70 -16.74 4.30 -5.62
CA ARG A 70 -18.10 3.76 -5.68
C ARG A 70 -19.14 4.87 -5.76
N LEU A 71 -19.04 5.87 -4.87
CA LEU A 71 -19.99 6.98 -4.81
C LEU A 71 -19.84 7.92 -6.01
N ALA A 72 -18.61 8.18 -6.47
CA ALA A 72 -18.36 9.02 -7.64
C ALA A 72 -18.83 8.38 -8.95
N ALA A 73 -18.58 7.08 -9.16
CA ALA A 73 -19.03 6.35 -10.34
C ALA A 73 -20.57 6.34 -10.43
N GLY A 74 -21.25 6.10 -9.29
CA GLY A 74 -22.71 6.21 -9.21
C GLY A 74 -23.23 7.61 -9.58
N ARG A 75 -22.58 8.67 -9.09
CA ARG A 75 -22.94 10.06 -9.43
C ARG A 75 -22.65 10.43 -10.89
N ALA A 76 -21.60 9.86 -11.48
CA ALA A 76 -21.22 10.09 -12.87
C ALA A 76 -22.03 9.21 -13.84
N GLY A 77 -22.72 8.18 -13.34
CA GLY A 77 -23.51 7.26 -14.16
C GLY A 77 -22.65 6.31 -14.99
N ILE A 78 -21.47 5.94 -14.50
CA ILE A 78 -20.52 5.08 -15.23
C ILE A 78 -20.25 3.76 -14.49
N PRO A 79 -19.93 2.68 -15.21
CA PRO A 79 -19.55 1.42 -14.58
C PRO A 79 -18.26 1.56 -13.76
N LEU A 80 -18.25 0.92 -12.60
CA LEU A 80 -17.08 0.72 -11.74
C LEU A 80 -16.73 -0.76 -11.71
N GLU A 81 -15.48 -1.09 -12.02
CA GLU A 81 -14.90 -2.40 -11.75
C GLU A 81 -13.89 -2.28 -10.61
N THR A 82 -13.98 -3.19 -9.64
CA THR A 82 -13.04 -3.26 -8.52
C THR A 82 -12.14 -4.47 -8.71
N VAL A 83 -10.83 -4.24 -8.75
CA VAL A 83 -9.82 -5.28 -8.89
C VAL A 83 -9.12 -5.43 -7.55
N THR A 84 -9.62 -6.35 -6.73
CA THR A 84 -9.02 -6.71 -5.44
C THR A 84 -8.32 -8.05 -5.54
N ARG A 85 -7.12 -8.14 -4.96
CA ARG A 85 -6.39 -9.40 -4.86
C ARG A 85 -6.99 -10.25 -3.72
N PRO A 86 -7.07 -11.57 -3.87
CA PRO A 86 -7.45 -12.43 -2.76
C PRO A 86 -6.40 -12.32 -1.64
N PRO A 87 -6.82 -12.40 -0.36
CA PRO A 87 -5.89 -12.43 0.76
C PRO A 87 -4.94 -13.63 0.62
N TRP A 88 -3.70 -13.48 1.09
CA TRP A 88 -2.79 -14.60 1.23
C TRP A 88 -3.40 -15.65 2.17
N GLN A 89 -3.19 -16.92 1.82
CA GLN A 89 -3.62 -18.06 2.61
C GLN A 89 -2.39 -18.67 3.29
N LYS A 90 -2.49 -18.86 4.61
CA LYS A 90 -1.46 -19.47 5.43
C LYS A 90 -1.15 -20.88 4.92
N GLN A 91 0.12 -21.16 4.63
CA GLN A 91 0.60 -22.47 4.23
C GLN A 91 1.08 -23.29 5.45
N PRO A 92 1.21 -24.63 5.35
CA PRO A 92 1.61 -25.46 6.49
C PRO A 92 2.94 -25.06 7.15
N SER A 93 3.87 -24.49 6.40
CA SER A 93 5.17 -24.02 6.92
C SER A 93 5.14 -22.61 7.51
N ASP A 94 4.02 -21.89 7.38
CA ASP A 94 3.91 -20.50 7.81
C ASP A 94 3.61 -20.40 9.30
N ASN A 95 4.34 -19.53 9.99
CA ASN A 95 4.09 -19.19 11.39
C ASN A 95 3.45 -17.80 11.53
N TRP A 96 2.19 -17.68 11.11
CA TRP A 96 1.45 -16.43 11.24
C TRP A 96 0.66 -16.35 12.54
N VAL A 97 0.68 -15.16 13.15
CA VAL A 97 -0.28 -14.74 14.17
C VAL A 97 -1.21 -13.71 13.53
N GLU A 98 -2.46 -14.08 13.34
CA GLU A 98 -3.47 -13.18 12.77
C GLU A 98 -4.05 -12.27 13.85
N VAL A 99 -4.09 -10.97 13.55
CA VAL A 99 -4.55 -9.94 14.49
C VAL A 99 -5.49 -8.97 13.79
N ALA A 100 -6.48 -8.47 14.53
CA ALA A 100 -7.53 -7.61 13.98
C ALA A 100 -7.10 -6.14 13.78
N SER A 101 -5.99 -5.70 14.39
CA SER A 101 -5.53 -4.31 14.33
C SER A 101 -4.03 -4.17 14.56
N LEU A 102 -3.49 -2.97 14.31
CA LEU A 102 -2.07 -2.69 14.52
C LEU A 102 -1.70 -2.59 16.00
N GLU A 103 -2.64 -2.18 16.85
CA GLU A 103 -2.49 -2.21 18.31
C GLU A 103 -2.35 -3.66 18.79
N LYS A 104 -3.16 -4.58 18.26
CA LYS A 104 -3.03 -6.00 18.56
C LYS A 104 -1.73 -6.59 18.01
N ALA A 105 -1.28 -6.15 16.83
CA ALA A 105 0.02 -6.53 16.29
C ALA A 105 1.16 -6.07 17.21
N ARG A 106 1.12 -4.82 17.69
CA ARG A 106 2.07 -4.27 18.66
C ARG A 106 2.08 -5.08 19.96
N ASP A 107 0.90 -5.39 20.50
CA ASP A 107 0.79 -6.11 21.78
C ASP A 107 1.29 -7.56 21.69
N ALA A 108 1.22 -8.17 20.50
CA ALA A 108 1.70 -9.53 20.26
C ALA A 108 3.23 -9.65 20.14
N LEU A 109 3.97 -8.54 20.00
CA LEU A 109 5.42 -8.59 19.86
C LEU A 109 6.09 -8.96 21.19
N PRO A 110 7.03 -9.92 21.21
CA PRO A 110 7.76 -10.25 22.43
C PRO A 110 8.80 -9.17 22.78
N ILE A 111 9.19 -9.13 24.05
CA ILE A 111 10.30 -8.30 24.55
C ILE A 111 11.59 -8.69 23.81
N GLY A 112 12.39 -7.71 23.41
CA GLY A 112 13.66 -7.91 22.72
C GLY A 112 13.54 -8.30 21.24
N ALA A 113 12.33 -8.25 20.67
CA ALA A 113 12.13 -8.54 19.26
C ALA A 113 12.86 -7.52 18.36
N ARG A 114 13.35 -8.02 17.22
CA ARG A 114 13.79 -7.20 16.08
C ARG A 114 12.75 -7.32 14.97
N VAL A 115 12.06 -6.23 14.67
CA VAL A 115 10.78 -6.29 13.93
C VAL A 115 10.86 -5.47 12.64
N LEU A 116 10.60 -6.12 11.50
CA LEU A 116 10.38 -5.41 10.25
C LEU A 116 8.94 -4.89 10.18
N LEU A 117 8.75 -3.58 10.20
CA LEU A 117 7.46 -2.93 9.97
C LEU A 117 7.23 -2.72 8.47
N ALA A 118 6.59 -3.69 7.81
CA ALA A 118 6.20 -3.62 6.40
C ALA A 118 4.88 -2.87 6.19
N LEU A 119 4.74 -1.70 6.83
CA LEU A 119 3.48 -0.94 6.92
C LEU A 119 3.53 0.43 6.21
N GLY A 120 4.72 0.88 5.79
CA GLY A 120 4.97 2.26 5.35
C GLY A 120 4.90 3.26 6.51
N SER A 121 5.10 4.55 6.22
CA SER A 121 5.26 5.60 7.25
C SER A 121 4.00 5.93 8.06
N GLN A 122 2.81 5.82 7.46
CA GLN A 122 1.57 6.36 8.06
C GLN A 122 1.02 5.55 9.24
N HIS A 123 1.59 4.38 9.52
CA HIS A 123 0.96 3.38 10.39
C HIS A 123 1.89 2.87 11.50
N ILE A 124 3.04 3.51 11.70
CA ILE A 124 4.05 3.05 12.66
C ILE A 124 3.92 3.69 14.05
N ALA A 125 3.23 4.83 14.18
CA ALA A 125 3.15 5.58 15.44
C ALA A 125 2.57 4.76 16.61
N VAL A 126 1.70 3.79 16.33
CA VAL A 126 1.13 2.89 17.35
C VAL A 126 2.20 2.06 18.07
N PHE A 127 3.34 1.80 17.43
CA PHE A 127 4.45 1.03 18.00
C PHE A 127 5.38 1.86 18.89
N ALA A 128 5.18 3.18 18.98
CA ALA A 128 6.01 4.09 19.77
C ALA A 128 6.11 3.71 21.26
N SER A 129 5.09 3.02 21.80
CA SER A 129 5.06 2.59 23.20
C SER A 129 5.93 1.38 23.52
N ARG A 130 6.59 0.77 22.52
CA ARG A 130 7.44 -0.42 22.68
C ARG A 130 8.91 -0.04 22.68
N GLY A 131 9.40 0.49 23.80
CA GLY A 131 10.83 0.79 24.01
C GLY A 131 11.72 -0.45 24.19
N ASP A 132 11.10 -1.62 24.28
CA ASP A 132 11.70 -2.94 24.47
C ASP A 132 11.88 -3.72 23.16
N VAL A 133 11.60 -3.08 22.01
CA VAL A 133 11.62 -3.70 20.67
C VAL A 133 12.43 -2.81 19.73
N HIS A 134 13.29 -3.44 18.93
CA HIS A 134 14.03 -2.77 17.86
C HIS A 134 13.26 -2.84 16.55
N PHE A 135 12.96 -1.69 15.94
CA PHE A 135 12.18 -1.62 14.70
C PHE A 135 13.04 -1.37 13.47
N VAL A 136 12.91 -2.21 12.45
CA VAL A 136 13.41 -1.92 11.11
C VAL A 136 12.24 -1.46 10.27
N VAL A 137 12.29 -0.23 9.78
CA VAL A 137 11.22 0.37 8.99
C VAL A 137 11.70 0.53 7.56
N ARG A 138 10.93 0.00 6.59
CA ARG A 138 11.22 0.21 5.18
C ARG A 138 10.30 1.26 4.59
N MET A 139 10.88 2.28 3.95
CA MET A 139 10.16 3.33 3.23
C MET A 139 10.75 3.50 1.83
N VAL A 140 9.92 3.91 0.87
CA VAL A 140 10.41 4.21 -0.48
C VAL A 140 11.16 5.53 -0.49
N ASP A 141 10.56 6.56 0.09
CA ASP A 141 11.14 7.90 0.23
C ASP A 141 11.50 8.18 1.68
N LEU A 142 12.46 9.09 1.88
CA LEU A 142 12.79 9.61 3.19
C LEU A 142 11.55 10.31 3.80
N PRO A 143 11.18 10.04 5.06
CA PRO A 143 10.08 10.71 5.70
C PRO A 143 10.40 12.20 5.91
N ASP A 144 9.40 13.07 5.75
CA ASP A 144 9.57 14.52 5.91
C ASP A 144 9.78 14.93 7.39
N SER A 145 9.44 14.05 8.32
CA SER A 145 9.65 14.21 9.77
C SER A 145 10.28 12.95 10.36
N PRO A 146 11.01 13.06 11.48
CA PRO A 146 11.52 11.90 12.22
C PRO A 146 10.41 10.90 12.57
N LEU A 147 10.76 9.61 12.60
CA LEU A 147 9.81 8.56 12.97
C LEU A 147 9.57 8.59 14.47
N SER A 148 8.31 8.43 14.88
CA SER A 148 7.88 8.34 16.28
C SER A 148 8.21 6.97 16.90
N LEU A 149 9.42 6.44 16.70
CA LEU A 149 9.83 5.12 17.22
C LEU A 149 11.07 5.26 18.11
N PRO A 150 11.08 4.62 19.31
CA PRO A 150 12.14 4.81 20.30
C PRO A 150 13.48 4.20 19.86
N ASP A 151 13.49 2.96 19.37
CA ASP A 151 14.66 2.27 18.81
C ASP A 151 14.33 1.78 17.41
N HIS A 152 14.95 2.40 16.40
CA HIS A 152 14.66 2.04 15.01
C HIS A 152 15.81 2.28 14.03
N GLN A 153 15.75 1.52 12.93
CA GLN A 153 16.56 1.70 11.73
C GLN A 153 15.63 1.95 10.53
N LEU A 154 15.91 2.99 9.75
CA LEU A 154 15.23 3.26 8.48
C LEU A 154 16.00 2.64 7.31
N LEU A 155 15.30 1.86 6.49
CA LEU A 155 15.78 1.36 5.20
C LEU A 155 15.02 2.05 4.08
N LEU A 156 15.77 2.61 3.14
CA LEU A 156 15.20 3.22 1.94
C LEU A 156 15.22 2.23 0.79
N GLY A 157 14.07 2.01 0.16
CA GLY A 157 13.93 1.14 -1.00
C GLY A 157 12.57 0.46 -1.10
N LYS A 158 12.32 -0.08 -2.29
CA LYS A 158 11.16 -0.95 -2.55
C LYS A 158 11.48 -2.39 -2.13
N PRO A 159 10.46 -3.23 -1.88
CA PRO A 159 10.66 -4.67 -1.72
C PRO A 159 11.40 -5.26 -2.94
N GLY A 160 12.37 -6.14 -2.67
CA GLY A 160 13.14 -6.86 -3.68
C GLY A 160 12.57 -8.23 -4.02
N THR A 161 13.39 -9.07 -4.67
CA THR A 161 13.07 -10.50 -4.89
C THR A 161 13.06 -11.28 -3.57
N ALA A 162 12.50 -12.49 -3.57
CA ALA A 162 12.48 -13.34 -2.37
C ALA A 162 13.88 -13.59 -1.79
N GLU A 163 14.89 -13.75 -2.64
CA GLU A 163 16.29 -13.93 -2.25
C GLU A 163 16.86 -12.68 -1.59
N GLN A 164 16.58 -11.51 -2.16
CA GLN A 164 17.00 -10.22 -1.61
C GLN A 164 16.31 -9.94 -0.27
N GLU A 165 15.02 -10.23 -0.16
CA GLU A 165 14.27 -10.10 1.09
C GLU A 165 14.83 -11.05 2.16
N LYS A 166 15.12 -12.31 1.81
CA LYS A 166 15.75 -13.26 2.74
C LYS A 166 17.11 -12.77 3.23
N ALA A 167 17.93 -12.22 2.33
CA ALA A 167 19.24 -11.67 2.68
C ALA A 167 19.08 -10.47 3.63
N LEU A 168 18.13 -9.57 3.36
CA LEU A 168 17.82 -8.42 4.21
C LEU A 168 17.36 -8.88 5.60
N LEU A 169 16.39 -9.79 5.68
CA LEU A 169 15.89 -10.32 6.96
C LEU A 169 17.03 -10.93 7.79
N THR A 170 17.95 -11.64 7.14
CA THR A 170 19.13 -12.23 7.78
C THR A 170 20.11 -11.16 8.26
N ALA A 171 20.48 -10.21 7.41
CA ALA A 171 21.45 -9.16 7.71
C ALA A 171 21.02 -8.25 8.87
N HIS A 172 19.72 -8.01 9.02
CA HIS A 172 19.17 -7.19 10.10
C HIS A 172 18.75 -8.03 11.33
N ALA A 173 18.99 -9.34 11.32
CA ALA A 173 18.58 -10.29 12.36
C ALA A 173 17.08 -10.15 12.71
N ILE A 174 16.23 -10.05 11.68
CA ILE A 174 14.79 -9.88 11.87
C ILE A 174 14.19 -11.15 12.47
N THR A 175 13.44 -10.96 13.55
CA THR A 175 12.75 -12.04 14.27
C THR A 175 11.27 -12.10 13.92
N HIS A 176 10.65 -10.94 13.64
CA HIS A 176 9.22 -10.83 13.35
C HIS A 176 8.98 -9.83 12.22
N ILE A 177 7.94 -10.08 11.43
CA ILE A 177 7.48 -9.16 10.39
C ILE A 177 6.05 -8.76 10.74
N VAL A 178 5.79 -7.46 10.79
CA VAL A 178 4.43 -6.94 10.86
C VAL A 178 4.04 -6.46 9.47
N CYS A 179 3.06 -7.11 8.88
CA CYS A 179 2.52 -6.75 7.57
C CYS A 179 0.99 -6.77 7.59
N ARG A 180 0.41 -6.15 6.56
CA ARG A 180 -1.01 -6.29 6.25
C ARG A 180 -1.17 -7.41 5.24
N ASN A 181 -2.24 -8.19 5.37
CA ASN A 181 -2.59 -9.21 4.37
C ASN A 181 -3.13 -8.54 3.09
N SER A 182 -2.22 -7.99 2.29
CA SER A 182 -2.52 -7.22 1.09
C SER A 182 -2.85 -8.10 -0.13
N GLY A 183 -2.56 -9.40 -0.04
CA GLY A 183 -2.83 -10.36 -1.11
C GLY A 183 -1.96 -10.18 -2.37
N GLY A 184 -1.95 -11.22 -3.21
CA GLY A 184 -1.36 -11.27 -4.55
C GLY A 184 0.09 -10.77 -4.70
N THR A 185 0.52 -10.57 -5.95
CA THR A 185 1.79 -9.92 -6.31
C THR A 185 1.66 -8.39 -6.21
N ALA A 186 2.76 -7.68 -5.98
CA ALA A 186 2.75 -6.20 -5.94
C ALA A 186 2.18 -5.61 -7.25
N SER A 187 1.43 -4.50 -7.13
CA SER A 187 0.85 -3.76 -8.28
C SER A 187 1.70 -2.55 -8.63
#